data_AF-A0A950R2P8-F1
#
_entry.id   AF-A0A950R2P8-F1
#
_cell.length_a   1.000
_cell.length_b   1.000
_cell.length_c   1.000
_cell.angle_alpha   90.00
_cell.angle_beta   90.00
_cell.angle_gamma   90.00
#
_symmetry.space_group_name_H-M   'P 1'
#
loop_
_entity.id
_entity.type
_entity.pdbx_description
1 polymer ?
#
loop_
_entity_poly.entity_id
_entity_poly.type
_entity_poly.pdbx_seq_one_letter_code
_entity_poly.pdbx_strand_id
1 'polypeptide(L)'
;MTELLFMESPLEESPLPTVSDAEAGSGGARVYLRDLRHYPLLTREEEIELARRMERANARILRRLSHLGLTEELLMEAGAAVASGQIPISEVLWVSEGTELDPDSEATAGSKRLEVLLSTAVSRIEQLRNEVERR
;
A
#
# COMPACT_ATOMS: atom_id res chain seq x y z
N MET A 1 -24.82 16.44 -1.34
CA MET A 1 -23.54 17.17 -1.40
C MET A 1 -22.81 16.82 -0.11
N THR A 2 -22.18 15.65 -0.10
CA THR A 2 -21.59 15.07 1.11
C THR A 2 -20.16 15.59 1.19
N GLU A 3 -19.91 16.45 2.18
CA GLU A 3 -18.57 16.93 2.48
C GLU A 3 -17.66 15.73 2.70
N LEU A 4 -16.64 15.64 1.85
CA LEU A 4 -15.51 14.73 2.03
C LEU A 4 -14.86 15.16 3.34
N LEU A 5 -15.19 14.49 4.43
CA LEU A 5 -14.49 14.64 5.70
C LEU A 5 -13.08 14.11 5.45
N PHE A 6 -12.20 14.99 4.97
CA PHE A 6 -10.76 14.80 4.99
C PHE A 6 -10.44 14.43 6.44
N MET A 7 -10.15 13.16 6.64
CA MET A 7 -9.50 12.70 7.85
C MET A 7 -8.15 13.40 7.81
N GLU A 8 -8.06 14.57 8.42
CA GLU A 8 -6.80 15.25 8.68
C GLU A 8 -5.92 14.18 9.33
N SER A 9 -4.88 13.80 8.60
CA SER A 9 -3.89 12.89 9.12
C SER A 9 -3.37 13.52 10.40
N PRO A 10 -3.40 12.84 11.57
CA PRO A 10 -2.62 13.28 12.70
C PRO A 10 -1.18 12.87 12.42
N LEU A 11 -0.62 13.38 11.32
CA LEU A 11 0.73 13.86 11.42
C LEU A 11 0.56 15.08 12.31
N GLU A 12 0.79 14.90 13.61
CA GLU A 12 1.57 15.93 14.28
C GLU A 12 2.74 16.18 13.32
N GLU A 13 2.62 17.22 12.51
CA GLU A 13 3.77 17.94 12.01
C GLU A 13 4.52 18.31 13.28
N SER A 14 5.42 17.41 13.70
CA SER A 14 6.57 17.81 14.48
C SER A 14 7.07 19.02 13.72
N PRO A 15 6.97 20.23 14.28
CA PRO A 15 7.16 21.44 13.49
C PRO A 15 8.50 21.27 12.80
N LEU A 16 8.47 21.19 11.46
CA LEU A 16 9.70 21.29 10.69
C LEU A 16 10.38 22.54 11.24
N PRO A 17 11.63 22.44 11.74
CA PRO A 17 12.24 23.56 12.41
C PRO A 17 12.22 24.73 11.45
N THR A 18 11.36 25.71 11.75
CA THR A 18 11.42 27.02 11.10
C THR A 18 12.82 27.50 11.40
N VAL A 19 13.63 27.56 10.34
CA VAL A 19 15.05 27.90 10.41
C VAL A 19 15.11 29.27 11.08
N SER A 20 15.33 29.28 12.39
CA SER A 20 15.66 30.50 13.11
C SER A 20 16.93 31.01 12.44
N ASP A 21 16.86 32.23 11.91
CA ASP A 21 17.87 32.95 11.13
C ASP A 21 19.20 33.21 11.87
N ALA A 22 19.63 32.34 12.78
CA ALA A 22 20.85 32.47 13.56
C ALA A 22 22.00 31.53 13.14
N GLU A 23 21.81 30.58 12.22
CA GLU A 23 22.90 29.71 11.76
C GLU A 23 22.90 29.41 10.25
N ALA A 24 22.89 30.46 9.42
CA ALA A 24 23.15 30.37 7.97
C ALA A 24 24.57 29.89 7.58
N GLY A 25 25.34 29.34 8.53
CA GLY A 25 26.71 28.87 8.34
C GLY A 25 27.00 27.44 8.81
N SER A 26 25.99 26.69 9.30
CA SER A 26 26.23 25.37 9.91
C SER A 26 25.63 24.16 9.20
N GLY A 27 25.17 24.26 7.95
CA GLY A 27 24.96 23.12 7.03
C GLY A 27 23.89 22.12 7.50
N GLY A 28 22.76 22.05 6.79
CA GLY A 28 21.58 21.24 7.17
C GLY A 28 21.86 19.77 7.57
N ALA A 29 22.96 19.17 7.12
CA ALA A 29 23.43 17.88 7.60
C ALA A 29 23.67 17.82 9.12
N ARG A 30 24.24 18.87 9.74
CA ARG A 30 24.47 18.91 11.20
C ARG A 30 23.16 18.95 11.99
N VAL A 31 22.18 19.70 11.49
CA VAL A 31 20.84 19.78 12.09
C VAL A 31 20.17 18.41 12.01
N TYR A 32 20.15 17.80 10.83
CA TYR A 32 19.57 16.47 10.63
C TYR A 32 20.21 15.39 11.52
N LEU A 33 21.54 15.36 11.64
CA LEU A 33 22.23 14.39 12.49
C LEU A 33 21.97 14.62 13.99
N ARG A 34 21.81 15.89 14.40
CA ARG A 34 21.42 16.22 15.77
C ARG A 34 20.02 15.69 16.08
N ASP A 35 19.09 15.82 15.15
CA ASP A 35 17.72 15.34 15.31
C ASP A 35 17.67 13.80 15.31
N LEU A 36 18.40 13.14 14.40
CA LEU A 36 18.51 11.68 14.38
C LEU A 36 19.08 11.09 15.68
N ARG A 37 20.02 11.80 16.33
CA ARG A 37 20.62 11.35 17.61
C ARG A 37 19.60 11.23 18.73
N HIS A 38 18.45 11.90 18.64
CA HIS A 38 17.41 11.83 19.66
C HIS A 38 16.67 10.48 19.66
N TYR A 39 16.67 9.75 18.55
CA TYR A 39 15.98 8.47 18.44
C TYR A 39 16.88 7.31 18.89
N PRO A 40 16.46 6.51 19.89
CA PRO A 40 17.23 5.35 20.32
C PRO A 40 17.25 4.28 19.21
N LEU A 41 18.34 3.50 19.17
CA LEU A 41 18.41 2.34 18.29
C LEU A 41 17.44 1.27 18.78
N LEU A 42 16.81 0.57 17.84
CA LEU A 42 15.95 -0.56 18.16
C LEU A 42 16.78 -1.76 18.60
N THR A 43 16.31 -2.45 19.63
CA THR A 43 16.69 -3.82 19.96
C THR A 43 16.05 -4.79 18.97
N ARG A 44 16.58 -6.02 18.91
CA ARG A 44 16.02 -7.08 18.05
C ARG A 44 14.55 -7.36 18.38
N GLU A 45 14.21 -7.38 19.66
CA GLU A 45 12.84 -7.60 20.13
C GLU A 45 11.90 -6.48 19.66
N GLU A 46 12.34 -5.22 19.72
CA GLU A 46 11.58 -4.06 19.25
C GLU A 46 11.42 -4.05 17.72
N GLU A 47 12.44 -4.44 16.96
CA GLU A 47 12.34 -4.62 15.51
C GLU A 47 11.25 -5.65 15.13
N ILE A 48 11.24 -6.79 15.83
CA ILE A 48 10.24 -7.85 15.61
C ILE A 48 8.85 -7.35 15.99
N GLU A 49 8.71 -6.63 17.10
CA GLU A 49 7.42 -6.08 17.51
C GLU A 49 6.91 -5.04 16.50
N LEU A 50 7.78 -4.15 16.04
CA LEU A 50 7.47 -3.15 15.03
C LEU A 50 7.01 -3.81 13.72
N ALA A 51 7.74 -4.81 13.24
CA ALA A 51 7.39 -5.57 12.04
C ALA A 51 6.00 -6.21 12.18
N ARG A 52 5.72 -6.90 13.29
CA ARG A 52 4.40 -7.49 13.57
C ARG A 52 3.29 -6.43 13.65
N ARG A 53 3.57 -5.27 14.23
CA ARG A 53 2.61 -4.16 14.31
C ARG A 53 2.29 -3.61 12.92
N MET A 54 3.30 -3.45 12.06
CA MET A 54 3.13 -3.02 10.67
C MET A 54 2.32 -4.03 9.87
N GLU A 55 2.61 -5.32 9.99
CA GLU A 55 1.86 -6.38 9.31
C GLU A 55 0.38 -6.38 9.71
N ARG A 56 0.09 -6.31 11.02
CA ARG A 56 -1.29 -6.20 11.52
C ARG A 56 -1.97 -4.90 11.09
N ALA A 57 -1.23 -3.80 10.96
CA ALA A 57 -1.79 -2.54 10.48
C ALA A 57 -2.17 -2.66 9.00
N ASN A 58 -1.27 -3.21 8.17
CA ASN A 58 -1.52 -3.43 6.75
C ASN A 58 -2.73 -4.34 6.51
N ALA A 59 -2.81 -5.49 7.21
CA ALA A 59 -3.96 -6.39 7.13
C ALA A 59 -5.28 -5.70 7.53
N ARG A 60 -5.25 -4.82 8.54
CA ARG A 60 -6.43 -4.05 8.95
C ARG A 60 -6.83 -3.02 7.89
N ILE A 61 -5.88 -2.32 7.29
CA ILE A 61 -6.13 -1.35 6.22
C ILE A 61 -6.74 -2.06 5.02
N LEU A 62 -6.12 -3.14 4.53
CA LEU A 62 -6.62 -3.91 3.40
C LEU A 62 -8.04 -4.44 3.64
N ARG A 63 -8.33 -4.96 4.83
CA ARG A 63 -9.69 -5.39 5.19
C ARG A 63 -10.68 -4.24 5.17
N ARG A 64 -10.32 -3.06 5.67
CA ARG A 64 -11.20 -1.88 5.65
C ARG A 64 -11.45 -1.41 4.22
N LEU A 65 -10.40 -1.32 3.40
CA LEU A 65 -10.53 -0.97 1.98
C LEU A 65 -11.43 -1.97 1.24
N SER A 66 -11.27 -3.28 1.47
CA SER A 66 -12.12 -4.30 0.83
C SER A 66 -13.62 -4.19 1.14
N HIS A 67 -14.00 -3.45 2.19
CA HIS A 67 -15.41 -3.23 2.54
C HIS A 67 -15.99 -1.96 1.91
N LEU A 68 -15.18 -1.13 1.24
CA LEU A 68 -15.66 0.07 0.57
C LEU A 68 -16.23 -0.31 -0.81
N GLY A 69 -17.44 0.15 -1.12
CA GLY A 69 -18.07 -0.13 -2.43
C GLY A 69 -17.23 0.35 -3.62
N LEU A 70 -16.52 1.47 -3.44
CA LEU A 70 -15.58 1.99 -4.44
C LEU A 70 -14.46 0.99 -4.78
N THR A 71 -14.02 0.18 -3.81
CA THR A 71 -12.94 -0.80 -4.04
C THR A 71 -13.39 -1.92 -4.96
N GLU A 72 -14.67 -2.33 -4.89
CA GLU A 72 -15.23 -3.28 -5.85
C GLU A 72 -15.25 -2.68 -7.27
N GLU A 73 -15.79 -1.46 -7.42
CA GLU A 73 -15.89 -0.79 -8.72
C GLU A 73 -14.51 -0.63 -9.39
N LEU A 74 -13.53 -0.13 -8.62
CA LEU A 74 -12.16 0.04 -9.11
C LEU A 74 -11.49 -1.28 -9.50
N LEU A 75 -11.75 -2.36 -8.75
CA LEU A 75 -11.19 -3.67 -9.06
C LEU A 75 -11.82 -4.28 -10.32
N MET A 76 -13.12 -4.08 -10.53
CA MET A 76 -13.82 -4.48 -11.76
C MET A 76 -13.28 -3.72 -12.98
N GLU A 77 -13.10 -2.40 -12.84
CA GLU A 77 -12.54 -1.54 -13.89
C GLU A 77 -11.11 -1.95 -14.25
N ALA A 78 -10.25 -2.15 -13.25
CA ALA A 78 -8.89 -2.63 -13.45
C ALA A 78 -8.86 -4.01 -14.12
N GLY A 79 -9.75 -4.92 -13.70
CA GLY A 79 -9.91 -6.24 -14.32
C GLY A 79 -10.29 -6.16 -15.79
N ALA A 80 -11.22 -5.29 -16.16
CA ALA A 80 -11.63 -5.07 -17.54
C ALA A 80 -10.52 -4.42 -18.39
N ALA A 81 -9.80 -3.45 -17.82
CA ALA A 81 -8.67 -2.79 -18.48
C ALA A 81 -7.53 -3.77 -18.78
N VAL A 82 -7.21 -4.67 -17.85
CA VAL A 82 -6.21 -5.74 -18.07
C VAL A 82 -6.73 -6.76 -19.10
N ALA A 83 -7.97 -7.21 -18.98
CA ALA A 83 -8.55 -8.20 -19.91
C ALA A 83 -8.64 -7.69 -21.36
N SER A 84 -8.84 -6.38 -21.54
CA SER A 84 -8.85 -5.73 -22.86
C SER A 84 -7.46 -5.36 -23.38
N GLY A 85 -6.40 -5.56 -22.58
CA GLY A 85 -5.03 -5.22 -22.93
C GLY A 85 -4.73 -3.71 -22.91
N GLN A 86 -5.58 -2.90 -22.28
CA GLN A 86 -5.38 -1.45 -22.16
C GLN A 86 -4.25 -1.11 -21.17
N ILE A 87 -4.13 -1.89 -20.11
CA ILE A 87 -3.13 -1.71 -19.04
C ILE A 87 -2.45 -3.06 -18.80
N PRO A 88 -1.11 -3.13 -18.72
CA PRO A 88 -0.42 -4.37 -18.40
C PRO A 88 -0.69 -4.77 -16.94
N ILE A 89 -0.79 -6.08 -16.68
CA ILE A 89 -1.06 -6.62 -15.33
C ILE A 89 -0.03 -6.15 -14.28
N SER A 90 1.21 -5.88 -14.69
CA SER A 90 2.27 -5.38 -13.81
C SER A 90 2.03 -3.99 -13.24
N GLU A 91 1.18 -3.17 -13.87
CA GLU A 91 0.77 -1.86 -13.34
C GLU A 91 -0.35 -1.98 -12.29
N VAL A 92 -1.06 -3.11 -12.28
CA VAL A 92 -2.18 -3.37 -11.36
C VAL A 92 -1.75 -4.25 -10.18
N LEU A 93 -0.95 -5.27 -10.44
CA LEU A 93 -0.54 -6.26 -9.45
C LEU A 93 0.98 -6.44 -9.48
N TRP A 94 1.60 -6.29 -8.31
CA TRP A 94 3.01 -6.60 -8.08
C TRP A 94 3.14 -7.82 -7.18
N VAL A 95 4.09 -8.70 -7.47
CA VAL A 95 4.44 -9.81 -6.58
C VAL A 95 5.43 -9.29 -5.55
N SER A 96 5.00 -9.12 -4.30
CA SER A 96 5.94 -8.79 -3.23
C SER A 96 7.01 -9.87 -3.06
N GLU A 97 8.25 -9.42 -3.00
CA GLU A 97 9.46 -10.19 -2.73
C GLU A 97 9.30 -10.90 -1.37
N GLY A 98 9.18 -12.22 -1.40
CA GLY A 98 8.78 -13.05 -0.24
C GLY A 98 7.82 -14.18 -0.60
N THR A 99 7.14 -14.04 -1.74
CA THR A 99 6.63 -15.21 -2.47
C THR A 99 7.78 -15.65 -3.37
N GLU A 100 8.50 -16.72 -3.03
CA GLU A 100 9.49 -17.31 -3.95
C GLU A 100 8.78 -17.65 -5.27
N LEU A 101 8.86 -16.74 -6.23
CA LEU A 101 8.67 -17.03 -7.63
C LEU A 101 10.07 -17.07 -8.21
N ASP A 102 10.48 -18.27 -8.58
CA ASP A 102 11.73 -18.59 -9.25
C ASP A 102 12.07 -17.52 -10.32
N PRO A 103 13.18 -16.76 -10.18
CA PRO A 103 13.56 -15.71 -11.11
C PRO A 103 13.87 -16.23 -12.52
N ASP A 104 14.06 -17.55 -12.68
CA ASP A 104 14.31 -18.21 -13.96
C ASP A 104 13.01 -18.66 -14.67
N SER A 105 11.84 -18.55 -14.02
CA SER A 105 10.55 -18.82 -14.65
C SER A 105 10.07 -17.58 -15.40
N GLU A 106 10.58 -17.41 -16.62
CA GLU A 106 10.11 -16.56 -17.72
C GLU A 106 9.14 -15.44 -17.30
N ALA A 107 9.54 -14.17 -17.37
CA ALA A 107 8.70 -13.01 -17.03
C ALA A 107 7.24 -13.08 -17.59
N THR A 108 7.04 -13.74 -18.72
CA THR A 108 5.74 -14.07 -19.33
C THR A 108 4.87 -15.03 -18.50
N ALA A 109 5.46 -16.06 -17.91
CA ALA A 109 4.77 -17.03 -17.04
C ALA A 109 4.29 -16.37 -15.73
N GLY A 110 5.10 -15.47 -15.17
CA GLY A 110 4.71 -14.61 -14.04
C GLY A 110 3.49 -13.74 -14.38
N SER A 111 3.56 -13.00 -15.49
CA SER A 111 2.46 -12.14 -15.97
C SER A 111 1.16 -12.91 -16.18
N LYS A 112 1.23 -14.05 -16.88
CA LYS A 112 0.06 -14.89 -17.16
C LYS A 112 -0.57 -15.45 -15.89
N ARG A 113 0.24 -15.79 -14.88
CA ARG A 113 -0.27 -16.23 -13.58
C ARG A 113 -1.00 -15.10 -12.85
N LEU A 114 -0.49 -13.88 -12.91
CA LEU A 114 -1.14 -12.70 -12.32
C LEU A 114 -2.48 -12.39 -13.00
N GLU A 115 -2.56 -12.52 -14.32
CA GLU A 115 -3.82 -12.38 -15.07
C GLU A 115 -4.87 -13.41 -14.65
N VAL A 116 -4.45 -14.67 -14.46
CA VAL A 116 -5.33 -15.74 -13.96
C VAL A 116 -5.82 -15.43 -12.53
N LEU A 117 -4.95 -14.93 -11.66
CA LEU A 117 -5.32 -14.56 -10.30
C LEU A 117 -6.31 -13.38 -10.28
N LEU A 118 -6.05 -12.33 -11.06
CA LEU A 118 -6.92 -11.16 -11.15
C LEU A 118 -8.30 -11.55 -11.69
N SER A 119 -8.35 -12.28 -12.81
CA SER A 119 -9.61 -12.73 -13.40
C SER A 119 -10.41 -13.63 -12.43
N THR A 120 -9.75 -14.53 -11.72
CA THR A 120 -10.41 -15.38 -10.71
C THR A 120 -11.00 -14.55 -9.56
N ALA A 121 -10.26 -13.55 -9.06
CA ALA A 121 -10.73 -12.67 -7.99
C ALA A 121 -11.93 -11.81 -8.43
N VAL A 122 -11.85 -11.23 -9.63
CA VAL A 122 -12.92 -10.43 -10.26
C VAL A 122 -14.19 -11.28 -10.40
N SER A 123 -14.09 -12.47 -11.01
CA SER A 123 -15.25 -13.38 -11.14
C SER A 123 -15.84 -13.78 -9.79
N ARG A 124 -15.01 -13.97 -8.76
CA ARG A 124 -15.50 -14.31 -7.42
C ARG A 124 -16.29 -13.16 -6.79
N ILE A 125 -15.86 -11.92 -6.99
CA ILE A 125 -16.54 -10.74 -6.48
C ILE A 125 -17.88 -10.54 -7.18
N GLU A 126 -17.93 -10.69 -8.51
CA GLU A 126 -19.19 -10.67 -9.25
C GLU A 126 -20.19 -11.73 -8.76
N GLN A 127 -19.70 -12.94 -8.48
CA GLN A 127 -20.56 -14.01 -7.93
C GLN A 127 -21.15 -13.61 -6.57
N LEU A 128 -20.33 -13.04 -5.69
CA LEU A 128 -20.77 -12.61 -4.35
C LEU A 128 -21.74 -11.42 -4.44
N ARG A 129 -21.49 -10.45 -5.32
CA ARG A 129 -22.42 -9.34 -5.57
C ARG A 129 -23.79 -9.86 -6.00
N ASN A 130 -23.81 -10.75 -7.00
CA ASN A 130 -25.04 -11.35 -7.52
C ASN A 130 -25.78 -12.18 -6.44
N GLU A 131 -25.07 -12.80 -5.50
CA GLU A 131 -25.72 -13.52 -4.39
C GLU A 131 -26.37 -12.57 -3.39
N VAL A 132 -25.73 -11.44 -3.10
CA VAL A 132 -26.28 -10.41 -2.20
C VAL A 132 -27.51 -9.73 -2.82
N GLU A 133 -27.47 -9.38 -4.11
CA GLU A 133 -28.61 -8.76 -4.82
C GLU A 133 -29.85 -9.66 -4.92
N ARG A 134 -29.69 -10.98 -4.78
CA ARG A 134 -30.79 -11.96 -4.84
C ARG A 134 -31.47 -12.22 -3.50
N ARG A 135 -30.92 -11.73 -2.39
CA ARG A 135 -31.46 -11.89 -1.03
C ARG A 135 -32.27 -10.67 -0.61
#